data_AF-A0A1B6JDJ2-F1
#
_entry.id   AF-A0A1B6JDJ2-F1
#
_cell.length_a   1.000
_cell.length_b   1.000
_cell.length_c   1.000
_cell.angle_alpha   90.00
_cell.angle_beta   90.00
_cell.angle_gamma   90.00
#
_symmetry.space_group_name_H-M   'P 1'
#
loop_
_entity.id
_entity.type
_entity.pdbx_description
1 polymer ?
#
loop_
_entity_poly.entity_id
_entity_poly.type
_entity_poly.pdbx_seq_one_letter_code
_entity_poly.pdbx_strand_id
1 'polypeptide(L)'
;IFERPATGNIDCSPSGYRFFDGEDYRIRICTLPTMDFLGRVHHEMAHIENYMAWKDLPWLFQDAPNPGFDEVLGDMVYLFVVNPTHLKRLGLLDTSFEFDDEQEINALYQQALATVFFLPYAYSLELWRWKVFQGKIKPDHYNCPYWEIRLKEQGVAPPVDR
;
A
#
# COMPACT_ATOMS: atom_id res chain seq x y z
N ILE A 1 6.72 9.20 13.92
CA ILE A 1 5.41 9.58 14.50
C ILE A 1 4.52 8.36 14.35
N PHE A 2 4.09 7.76 15.45
CA PHE A 2 3.24 6.57 15.43
C PHE A 2 1.78 6.87 15.80
N GLU A 3 1.52 7.98 16.46
CA GLU A 3 0.18 8.40 16.84
C GLU A 3 -0.12 9.79 16.30
N ARG A 4 -1.39 10.08 16.05
CA ARG A 4 -1.81 11.42 15.65
C ARG A 4 -1.56 12.38 16.81
N PRO A 5 -0.79 13.48 16.61
CA PRO A 5 -0.60 14.49 17.64
C PRO A 5 -1.92 15.13 18.07
N ALA A 6 -2.03 15.49 19.34
CA ALA A 6 -3.20 16.19 19.88
C ALA A 6 -3.40 17.59 19.27
N THR A 7 -2.34 18.19 18.73
CA THR A 7 -2.36 19.52 18.10
C THR A 7 -1.60 19.50 16.78
N GLY A 8 -2.03 20.34 15.83
CA GLY A 8 -1.44 20.43 14.50
C GLY A 8 -2.16 19.58 13.45
N ASN A 9 -1.95 19.94 12.18
CA ASN A 9 -2.46 19.18 11.04
C ASN A 9 -1.29 18.40 10.44
N ILE A 10 -1.37 17.07 10.48
CA ILE A 10 -0.36 16.19 9.89
C ILE A 10 -1.00 15.30 8.83
N ASP A 11 -0.23 14.98 7.80
CA ASP A 11 -0.57 13.91 6.87
C ASP A 11 -0.40 12.56 7.58
N CYS A 12 -1.50 11.82 7.69
CA CYS A 12 -1.55 10.51 8.33
C CYS A 12 -1.33 9.34 7.37
N SER A 13 -1.05 9.62 6.09
CA SER A 13 -0.68 8.58 5.13
C SER A 13 0.58 7.86 5.64
N PRO A 14 0.54 6.52 5.77
CA PRO A 14 1.70 5.72 6.15
C PRO A 14 2.88 6.01 5.23
N SER A 15 4.06 6.23 5.81
CA SER A 15 5.29 6.45 5.05
C SER A 15 6.54 6.16 5.88
N GLY A 16 7.49 5.47 5.26
CA GLY A 16 8.88 5.35 5.71
C GLY A 16 9.77 6.46 5.15
N TYR A 17 10.77 6.87 5.93
CA TYR A 17 11.73 7.91 5.58
C TYR A 17 13.15 7.44 5.89
N ARG A 18 14.06 7.70 4.96
CA ARG A 18 15.51 7.66 5.17
C ARG A 18 16.08 9.06 5.02
N PHE A 19 16.96 9.45 5.95
CA PHE A 19 17.58 10.77 5.96
C PHE A 19 18.98 10.77 5.36
N PHE A 20 19.36 9.66 4.71
CA PHE A 20 20.52 9.61 3.83
C PHE A 20 21.88 9.85 4.52
N ASP A 21 21.92 9.74 5.85
CA ASP A 21 23.10 9.77 6.71
C ASP A 21 23.56 8.38 7.14
N GLY A 22 22.78 7.34 6.82
CA GLY A 22 23.04 5.95 7.19
C GLY A 22 22.66 5.59 8.64
N GLU A 23 22.05 6.51 9.38
CA GLU A 23 21.75 6.36 10.81
C GLU A 23 20.29 6.74 11.16
N ASP A 24 19.71 7.74 10.48
CA ASP A 24 18.37 8.26 10.78
C ASP A 24 17.31 7.74 9.78
N TYR A 25 16.44 6.91 10.33
CA TYR A 25 15.29 6.33 9.65
C TYR A 25 14.04 6.56 10.49
N ARG A 26 12.94 6.94 9.85
CA ARG A 26 11.72 7.32 10.57
C ARG A 26 10.49 6.76 9.88
N ILE A 27 9.49 6.38 10.68
CA ILE A 27 8.16 6.05 10.20
C ILE A 27 7.20 7.16 10.61
N ARG A 28 6.30 7.53 9.71
CA ARG A 28 5.14 8.38 10.00
C ARG A 28 3.87 7.61 9.67
N ILE A 29 3.11 7.29 10.68
CA ILE A 29 1.83 6.60 10.58
C ILE A 29 0.95 7.04 11.76
N CYS A 30 -0.34 7.23 11.54
CA CYS A 30 -1.29 7.53 12.62
C CYS A 30 -2.00 6.24 13.02
N THR A 31 -1.35 5.40 13.83
CA THR A 31 -1.85 4.05 14.12
C THR A 31 -3.15 4.06 14.90
N LEU A 32 -4.01 3.08 14.62
CA LEU A 32 -5.12 2.66 15.46
C LEU A 32 -4.90 1.21 15.91
N PRO A 33 -5.45 0.78 17.06
CA PRO A 33 -5.29 -0.60 17.55
C PRO A 33 -6.19 -1.56 16.77
N THR A 34 -5.87 -1.81 15.49
CA THR A 34 -6.59 -2.72 14.59
C THR A 34 -5.62 -3.66 13.87
N MET A 35 -6.14 -4.79 13.36
CA MET A 35 -5.35 -5.75 12.60
C MET A 35 -4.74 -5.15 11.33
N ASP A 36 -5.47 -4.27 10.64
CA ASP A 36 -4.97 -3.56 9.45
C ASP A 36 -3.75 -2.70 9.80
N PHE A 37 -3.80 -1.96 10.91
CA PHE A 37 -2.65 -1.17 11.37
C PHE A 37 -1.49 -2.02 11.89
N LEU A 38 -1.74 -3.20 12.47
CA LEU A 38 -0.68 -4.15 12.80
C LEU A 38 0.10 -4.53 11.54
N GLY A 39 -0.60 -4.89 10.46
CA GLY A 39 0.02 -5.19 9.17
C GLY A 39 0.73 -3.97 8.57
N ARG A 40 0.09 -2.80 8.54
CA ARG A 40 0.68 -1.57 7.96
C ARG A 40 1.95 -1.14 8.69
N VAL A 41 1.99 -1.22 10.01
CA VAL A 41 3.21 -0.91 10.77
C VAL A 41 4.35 -1.82 10.33
N HIS A 42 4.09 -3.11 10.09
CA HIS A 42 5.11 -4.04 9.59
C HIS A 42 5.49 -3.79 8.13
N HIS A 43 4.54 -3.37 7.28
CA HIS A 43 4.84 -2.88 5.93
C HIS A 43 5.80 -1.69 5.97
N GLU A 44 5.51 -0.67 6.79
CA GLU A 44 6.40 0.50 6.93
C GLU A 44 7.76 0.15 7.54
N MET A 45 7.81 -0.81 8.47
CA MET A 45 9.07 -1.31 9.00
C MET A 45 9.89 -2.03 7.92
N ALA A 46 9.26 -2.74 6.99
CA ALA A 46 9.97 -3.39 5.88
C ALA A 46 10.69 -2.37 4.99
N HIS A 47 10.09 -1.21 4.73
CA HIS A 47 10.79 -0.10 4.06
C HIS A 47 12.04 0.33 4.82
N ILE A 48 11.95 0.47 6.15
CA ILE A 48 13.10 0.83 6.98
C ILE A 48 14.20 -0.24 6.93
N GLU A 49 13.84 -1.52 7.03
CA GLU A 49 14.78 -2.64 6.89
C GLU A 49 15.48 -2.63 5.52
N ASN A 50 14.74 -2.36 4.44
CA ASN A 50 15.30 -2.20 3.11
C ASN A 50 16.29 -1.03 3.04
N TYR A 51 15.94 0.12 3.60
CA TYR A 51 16.83 1.29 3.63
C TYR A 51 18.11 1.01 4.44
N MET A 52 18.01 0.26 5.53
CA MET A 52 19.17 -0.16 6.31
C MET A 52 20.04 -1.17 5.54
N ALA A 53 19.43 -2.11 4.82
CA ALA A 53 20.15 -3.09 4.02
C ALA A 53 20.93 -2.46 2.86
N TRP A 54 20.44 -1.35 2.29
CA TRP A 54 21.07 -0.67 1.15
C TRP A 54 21.99 0.49 1.54
N LYS A 55 22.12 0.80 2.83
CA LYS A 55 22.81 2.01 3.33
C LYS A 55 24.29 2.12 2.93
N ASP A 56 24.95 0.99 2.73
CA ASP A 56 26.40 0.94 2.41
C ASP A 56 26.67 0.91 0.90
N LEU A 57 25.63 0.90 0.07
CA LEU A 57 25.77 1.04 -1.39
C LEU A 57 26.20 2.47 -1.75
N PRO A 58 26.82 2.69 -2.92
CA PRO A 58 27.06 4.05 -3.41
C PRO A 58 25.74 4.82 -3.45
N TRP A 59 25.77 6.11 -3.07
CA TRP A 59 24.61 7.00 -2.96
C TRP A 59 23.50 6.75 -3.99
N LEU A 60 23.88 6.66 -5.27
CA LEU A 60 22.97 6.50 -6.40
C LEU A 60 22.17 5.18 -6.38
N PHE A 61 22.66 4.17 -5.68
CA PHE A 61 22.09 2.82 -5.58
C PHE A 61 21.48 2.52 -4.21
N GLN A 62 21.37 3.52 -3.31
CA GLN A 62 20.69 3.38 -2.02
C GLN A 62 19.17 3.49 -2.18
N ASP A 63 18.62 2.68 -3.09
CA ASP A 63 17.19 2.61 -3.36
C ASP A 63 16.82 1.26 -3.98
N ALA A 64 15.52 0.98 -4.02
CA ALA A 64 15.00 -0.23 -4.62
C ALA A 64 15.31 -0.26 -6.14
N PRO A 65 15.49 -1.45 -6.73
CA PRO A 65 15.75 -1.60 -8.17
C PRO A 65 14.69 -0.93 -9.06
N ASN A 66 13.45 -0.85 -8.59
CA ASN A 66 12.37 -0.06 -9.15
C ASN A 66 11.33 0.23 -8.05
N PRO A 67 10.43 1.21 -8.22
CA PRO A 67 9.46 1.58 -7.19
C PRO A 67 8.55 0.43 -6.74
N GLY A 68 8.23 -0.52 -7.62
CA GLY A 68 7.39 -1.66 -7.27
C GLY A 68 8.09 -2.69 -6.38
N PHE A 69 9.43 -2.73 -6.37
CA PHE A 69 10.17 -3.72 -5.59
C PHE A 69 10.08 -3.45 -4.08
N ASP A 70 10.16 -2.18 -3.66
CA ASP A 70 10.08 -1.79 -2.26
C ASP A 70 8.70 -2.10 -1.68
N GLU A 71 7.64 -1.68 -2.39
CA GLU A 71 6.24 -1.91 -2.02
C GLU A 71 5.89 -3.41 -1.92
N VAL A 72 6.38 -4.24 -2.85
CA VAL A 72 6.14 -5.69 -2.82
C VAL A 72 6.74 -6.33 -1.57
N LEU A 73 7.91 -5.88 -1.11
CA LEU A 73 8.51 -6.40 0.12
C LEU A 73 7.70 -5.99 1.35
N GLY A 74 7.22 -4.74 1.40
CA GLY A 74 6.30 -4.28 2.45
C GLY A 74 5.01 -5.11 2.51
N ASP A 75 4.35 -5.30 1.36
CA ASP A 75 3.10 -6.06 1.26
C ASP A 75 3.29 -7.56 1.58
N MET A 76 4.44 -8.13 1.21
CA MET A 76 4.76 -9.51 1.57
C MET A 76 4.87 -9.67 3.09
N VAL A 77 5.54 -8.74 3.77
CA VAL A 77 5.65 -8.74 5.24
C VAL A 77 4.27 -8.55 5.88
N TYR A 78 3.45 -7.63 5.36
CA TYR A 78 2.06 -7.45 5.79
C TYR A 78 1.30 -8.79 5.80
N LEU A 79 1.34 -9.53 4.69
CA LEU A 79 0.62 -10.80 4.54
C LEU A 79 1.08 -11.88 5.51
N PHE A 80 2.38 -11.93 5.82
CA PHE A 80 2.91 -12.87 6.80
C PHE A 80 2.49 -12.53 8.23
N VAL A 81 2.40 -11.25 8.56
CA VAL A 81 2.04 -10.77 9.90
C VAL A 81 0.57 -11.03 10.21
N VAL A 82 -0.32 -10.81 9.24
CA VAL A 82 -1.77 -11.02 9.44
C VAL A 82 -2.19 -12.48 9.31
N ASN A 83 -1.25 -13.40 9.05
CA ASN A 83 -1.53 -14.82 8.89
C ASN A 83 -2.00 -15.46 10.22
N PRO A 84 -3.07 -16.29 10.23
CA PRO A 84 -3.56 -16.94 11.44
C PRO A 84 -2.50 -17.75 12.21
N THR A 85 -1.59 -18.41 11.50
CA THR A 85 -0.47 -19.16 12.12
C THR A 85 0.46 -18.24 12.90
N HIS A 86 0.73 -17.05 12.36
CA HIS A 86 1.56 -16.06 13.03
C HIS A 86 0.82 -15.45 14.23
N LEU A 87 -0.45 -15.11 14.07
CA LEU A 87 -1.27 -14.54 15.14
C LEU A 87 -1.45 -15.50 16.33
N LYS A 88 -1.59 -16.81 16.08
CA LYS A 88 -1.57 -17.84 17.14
C LYS A 88 -0.26 -17.81 17.93
N ARG A 89 0.89 -17.69 17.25
CA ARG A 89 2.21 -17.64 17.91
C ARG A 89 2.40 -16.39 18.77
N LEU A 90 1.79 -15.27 18.36
CA LEU A 90 1.78 -14.03 19.14
C LEU A 90 0.76 -14.03 20.29
N GLY A 91 -0.09 -15.06 20.40
CA GLY A 91 -1.17 -15.11 21.39
C GLY A 91 -2.32 -14.14 21.09
N LEU A 92 -2.42 -13.65 19.84
CA LEU A 92 -3.50 -12.77 19.37
C LEU A 92 -4.70 -13.55 18.83
N LEU A 93 -4.53 -14.87 18.65
CA LEU A 93 -5.57 -15.80 18.22
C LEU A 93 -5.51 -17.06 19.08
N ASP A 94 -6.67 -17.61 19.42
CA ASP A 94 -6.74 -18.82 20.25
C ASP A 94 -6.04 -20.00 19.55
N THR A 95 -5.26 -20.77 20.31
CA THR A 95 -4.56 -21.94 19.78
C THR A 95 -5.50 -23.01 19.20
N SER A 96 -6.73 -23.09 19.73
CA SER A 96 -7.79 -24.01 19.30
C SER A 96 -8.55 -23.56 18.05
N PHE A 97 -8.32 -22.34 17.57
CA PHE A 97 -8.95 -21.84 16.36
C PHE A 97 -8.46 -22.63 15.14
N GLU A 98 -9.31 -23.38 14.47
CA GLU A 98 -8.94 -24.04 13.21
C GLU A 98 -9.46 -23.21 12.03
N PHE A 99 -8.60 -23.05 11.02
CA PHE A 99 -8.93 -22.32 9.80
C PHE A 99 -9.55 -23.30 8.81
N ASP A 100 -10.88 -23.27 8.70
CA ASP A 100 -11.65 -24.17 7.83
C ASP A 100 -11.71 -23.67 6.37
N ASP A 101 -12.20 -24.54 5.48
CA ASP A 101 -12.28 -24.26 4.04
C ASP A 101 -13.21 -23.05 3.76
N GLU A 102 -14.32 -22.90 4.50
CA GLU A 102 -15.21 -21.76 4.37
C GLU A 102 -14.54 -20.43 4.75
N GLN A 103 -13.75 -20.41 5.82
CA GLN A 103 -12.95 -19.26 6.24
C GLN A 103 -11.83 -18.96 5.24
N GLU A 104 -11.21 -19.97 4.65
CA GLU A 104 -10.22 -19.78 3.59
C GLU A 104 -10.83 -19.09 2.38
N ILE A 105 -12.00 -19.55 1.89
CA ILE A 105 -12.70 -18.90 0.79
C ILE A 105 -13.05 -17.45 1.12
N ASN A 106 -13.53 -17.17 2.35
CA ASN A 106 -13.81 -15.81 2.78
C ASN A 106 -12.56 -14.92 2.79
N ALA A 107 -11.44 -15.44 3.30
CA ALA A 107 -10.18 -14.71 3.34
C ALA A 107 -9.63 -14.43 1.92
N LEU A 108 -9.68 -15.43 1.04
CA LEU A 108 -9.28 -15.28 -0.37
C LEU A 108 -10.18 -14.27 -1.09
N TYR A 109 -11.48 -14.25 -0.81
CA TYR A 109 -12.40 -13.27 -1.36
C TYR A 109 -12.06 -11.84 -0.89
N GLN A 110 -11.80 -11.65 0.40
CA GLN A 110 -11.36 -10.35 0.94
C GLN A 110 -10.03 -9.91 0.32
N GLN A 111 -9.08 -10.83 0.18
CA GLN A 111 -7.80 -10.55 -0.48
C GLN A 111 -8.00 -10.16 -1.95
N ALA A 112 -8.89 -10.84 -2.67
CA ALA A 112 -9.21 -10.52 -4.05
C ALA A 112 -9.83 -9.12 -4.18
N LEU A 113 -10.75 -8.74 -3.29
CA LEU A 113 -11.33 -7.40 -3.22
C LEU A 113 -10.26 -6.31 -3.09
N ALA A 114 -9.23 -6.54 -2.27
CA ALA A 114 -8.13 -5.60 -2.08
C ALA A 114 -7.13 -5.57 -3.24
N THR A 115 -6.86 -6.72 -3.88
CA THR A 115 -5.76 -6.85 -4.84
C THR A 115 -6.23 -6.93 -6.29
N VAL A 116 -7.07 -7.89 -6.63
CA VAL A 116 -7.52 -8.15 -8.01
C VAL A 116 -8.31 -6.97 -8.56
N PHE A 117 -9.22 -6.41 -7.76
CA PHE A 117 -10.03 -5.26 -8.19
C PHE A 117 -9.27 -3.93 -8.18
N PHE A 118 -8.11 -3.86 -7.50
CA PHE A 118 -7.23 -2.69 -7.57
C PHE A 118 -6.44 -2.62 -8.89
N LEU A 119 -6.12 -3.77 -9.51
CA LEU A 119 -5.38 -3.82 -10.79
C LEU A 119 -6.01 -2.96 -11.90
N PRO A 120 -7.30 -3.10 -12.24
CA PRO A 120 -7.92 -2.26 -13.28
C PRO A 120 -7.96 -0.79 -12.89
N TYR A 121 -8.11 -0.47 -11.59
CA TYR A 121 -8.01 0.91 -11.11
C TYR A 121 -6.63 1.49 -11.40
N ALA A 122 -5.56 0.83 -10.93
CA ALA A 122 -4.19 1.29 -11.09
C ALA A 122 -3.81 1.45 -12.57
N TYR A 123 -4.17 0.47 -13.39
CA TYR A 123 -3.94 0.52 -14.83
C TYR A 123 -4.68 1.69 -15.51
N SER A 124 -5.96 1.90 -15.18
CA SER A 124 -6.76 2.98 -15.74
C SER A 124 -6.18 4.37 -15.41
N LEU A 125 -5.70 4.55 -14.17
CA LEU A 125 -5.12 5.81 -13.71
C LEU A 125 -3.80 6.10 -14.44
N GLU A 126 -2.91 5.11 -14.54
CA GLU A 126 -1.64 5.27 -15.25
C GLU A 126 -1.83 5.50 -16.74
N LEU A 127 -2.78 4.80 -17.38
CA LEU A 127 -3.12 5.03 -18.78
C LEU A 127 -3.60 6.48 -19.03
N TRP A 128 -4.43 7.01 -18.12
CA TRP A 128 -4.87 8.39 -18.18
C TRP A 128 -3.71 9.38 -17.98
N ARG A 129 -2.89 9.20 -16.94
CA ARG A 129 -1.71 10.05 -16.65
C ARG A 129 -0.74 10.07 -17.83
N TRP A 130 -0.46 8.91 -18.43
CA TRP A 130 0.40 8.81 -19.60
C TRP A 130 -0.14 9.65 -20.76
N LYS A 131 -1.44 9.54 -21.07
CA LYS A 131 -2.06 10.32 -22.15
C LYS A 131 -2.04 11.82 -21.90
N VAL A 132 -2.17 12.24 -20.63
CA VAL A 132 -1.99 13.64 -20.22
C VAL A 132 -0.55 14.10 -20.48
N PHE A 133 0.45 13.35 -20.03
CA PHE A 133 1.87 13.71 -20.22
C PHE A 133 2.31 13.71 -21.69
N GLN A 134 1.68 12.88 -22.53
CA GLN A 134 1.87 12.93 -23.98
C GLN A 134 1.13 14.09 -24.66
N GLY A 135 0.36 14.88 -23.92
CA GLY A 135 -0.44 15.98 -24.45
C GLY A 135 -1.63 15.55 -25.31
N LYS A 136 -2.02 14.27 -25.27
CA LYS A 136 -3.20 13.71 -25.96
C LYS A 136 -4.51 14.10 -25.25
N ILE A 137 -4.45 14.27 -23.93
CA ILE A 137 -5.54 14.84 -23.13
C ILE A 137 -5.09 16.24 -22.72
N LYS A 138 -5.92 17.24 -22.98
CA LYS A 138 -5.66 18.64 -22.64
C LYS A 138 -6.33 19.01 -21.30
N PRO A 139 -5.83 20.03 -20.58
CA PRO A 139 -6.34 20.39 -19.25
C PRO A 139 -7.83 20.72 -19.20
N ASP A 140 -8.36 21.33 -20.25
CA ASP A 140 -9.78 21.63 -20.45
C ASP A 140 -10.66 20.37 -20.64
N HIS A 141 -10.04 19.22 -20.94
CA HIS A 141 -10.70 17.94 -21.18
C HIS A 141 -10.16 16.83 -20.26
N TYR A 142 -9.72 17.13 -19.04
CA TYR A 142 -9.20 16.07 -18.15
C TYR A 142 -10.27 15.04 -17.76
N ASN A 143 -11.50 15.50 -17.50
CA ASN A 143 -12.48 14.70 -16.81
C ASN A 143 -13.21 13.68 -17.71
N CYS A 144 -13.65 14.06 -18.93
CA CYS A 144 -14.36 13.12 -19.80
C CYS A 144 -13.51 11.88 -20.18
N PRO A 145 -12.26 12.03 -20.66
CA PRO A 145 -11.40 10.89 -20.98
C PRO A 145 -11.01 10.06 -19.74
N TYR A 146 -10.96 10.66 -18.54
CA TYR A 146 -10.78 9.93 -17.30
C TYR A 146 -11.94 8.94 -17.10
N TRP A 147 -13.19 9.40 -17.17
CA TRP A 147 -14.35 8.53 -17.00
C TRP A 147 -14.54 7.51 -18.13
N GLU A 148 -14.22 7.86 -19.37
CA GLU A 148 -14.21 6.90 -20.49
C GLU A 148 -13.22 5.75 -20.25
N ILE A 149 -12.01 6.06 -19.80
CA ILE A 149 -10.99 5.03 -19.48
C ILE A 149 -11.44 4.21 -18.27
N ARG A 150 -11.98 4.84 -17.23
CA ARG A 150 -12.49 4.15 -16.03
C ARG A 150 -13.62 3.18 -16.36
N LEU A 151 -14.57 3.59 -17.21
CA LEU A 151 -15.65 2.72 -17.65
C LEU A 151 -15.10 1.55 -18.47
N LYS A 152 -14.18 1.81 -19.40
CA LYS A 152 -13.62 0.78 -20.29
C LYS A 152 -12.76 -0.25 -19.57
N GLU A 153 -11.88 0.20 -18.67
CA GLU A 153 -10.87 -0.66 -18.05
C GLU A 153 -11.31 -1.23 -16.69
N GLN A 154 -12.15 -0.49 -15.94
CA GLN A 154 -12.62 -0.91 -14.60
C GLN A 154 -14.13 -1.23 -14.55
N GLY A 155 -14.91 -0.85 -15.57
CA GLY A 155 -16.35 -1.11 -15.57
C GLY A 155 -17.15 -0.20 -14.62
N VAL A 156 -16.59 0.94 -14.22
CA VAL A 156 -17.24 1.88 -13.28
C VAL A 156 -17.63 3.19 -13.97
N ALA A 157 -18.81 3.68 -13.63
CA ALA A 157 -19.37 4.95 -14.12
C ALA A 157 -19.50 5.96 -12.96
N PRO A 158 -19.46 7.26 -13.24
CA PRO A 158 -19.72 8.25 -12.21
C PRO A 158 -21.20 8.17 -11.76
N PRO A 159 -21.51 8.35 -10.46
CA PRO A 159 -22.88 8.27 -9.95
C PRO A 159 -23.74 9.49 -10.32
N VAL A 160 -23.11 10.56 -10.82
CA VAL A 160 -23.73 11.80 -11.29
C VAL A 160 -22.93 12.29 -12.50
N ASP A 161 -23.50 13.17 -13.31
CA ASP A 161 -22.77 13.76 -14.44
C ASP A 161 -21.52 14.51 -13.96
N ARG A 162 -20.41 14.35 -14.70
CA ARG A 162 -19.09 14.90 -14.38
C ARG A 162 -18.44 15.51 -15.61
#